data_AF-A0A920PW56-F1
#
_entry.id   AF-A0A920PW56-F1
#
_cell.length_a   1.000
_cell.length_b   1.000
_cell.length_c   1.000
_cell.angle_alpha   90.00
_cell.angle_beta   90.00
_cell.angle_gamma   90.00
#
_symmetry.space_group_name_H-M   'P 1'
#
loop_
_entity.id
_entity.type
_entity.pdbx_description
1 polymer ?
#
loop_
_entity_poly.entity_id
_entity_poly.type
_entity_poly.pdbx_seq_one_letter_code
_entity_poly.pdbx_strand_id
1 'polypeptide(L)'
;MKRSLIISVASIFALLLFSSLIVVTFKQELKDLIPGESSRVSKDLPPEFDRLAEVWNLLQKEHVDRATIDAEVLSEGAVKGLLLALNDPYASYLNSEQFRMESADYKGVF
;
A
#
# COMPACT_ATOMS: atom_id res chain seq x y z
N MET A 1 51.95 -16.70 22.88
CA MET A 1 50.65 -17.41 22.79
C MET A 1 49.42 -16.50 22.98
N LYS A 2 49.42 -15.48 23.85
CA LYS A 2 48.20 -14.66 24.10
C LYS A 2 47.79 -13.72 22.95
N ARG A 3 48.76 -13.16 22.20
CA ARG A 3 48.50 -12.22 21.09
C ARG A 3 47.88 -12.87 19.85
N SER A 4 48.29 -14.09 19.51
CA SER A 4 47.71 -14.84 18.38
C SER A 4 46.26 -15.27 18.65
N LEU A 5 45.91 -15.52 19.91
CA LEU A 5 44.52 -15.86 20.31
C LEU A 5 43.57 -14.66 20.15
N ILE A 6 44.02 -13.46 20.52
CA ILE A 6 43.21 -12.22 20.41
C ILE A 6 42.92 -11.88 18.94
N ILE A 7 43.89 -12.06 18.06
CA ILE A 7 43.74 -11.79 16.62
C ILE A 7 42.72 -12.74 15.99
N SER A 8 42.75 -14.03 16.34
CA SER A 8 41.76 -15.00 15.83
C SER A 8 40.33 -14.70 16.30
N VAL A 9 40.15 -14.31 17.56
CA VAL A 9 38.81 -13.96 18.10
C VAL A 9 38.27 -12.69 17.41
N ALA A 10 39.11 -11.68 17.20
CA ALA A 10 38.72 -10.47 16.49
C ALA A 10 38.32 -10.75 15.02
N SER A 11 39.03 -11.67 14.34
CA SER A 11 38.73 -12.07 12.97
C SER A 11 37.39 -12.81 12.84
N ILE A 12 37.09 -13.70 13.78
CA ILE A 12 35.80 -14.40 13.84
C ILE A 12 34.66 -13.40 14.04
N PHE A 13 34.84 -12.43 14.93
CA PHE A 13 33.82 -11.40 15.16
C PHE A 13 33.60 -10.52 13.93
N ALA A 14 34.68 -10.14 13.22
CA ALA A 14 34.60 -9.39 11.97
C ALA A 14 33.85 -10.16 10.87
N LEU A 15 34.07 -11.47 10.75
CA LEU A 15 33.33 -12.33 9.81
C LEU A 15 31.84 -12.45 10.16
N LEU A 16 31.50 -12.53 11.46
CA LEU A 16 30.10 -12.55 11.90
C LEU A 16 29.40 -11.23 11.60
N LEU A 17 30.07 -10.09 11.82
CA LEU A 17 29.52 -8.78 11.46
C LEU A 17 29.33 -8.63 9.95
N PHE A 18 30.29 -9.11 9.16
CA PHE A 18 30.20 -9.06 7.69
C PHE A 18 29.08 -9.96 7.15
N SER A 19 28.94 -11.18 7.69
CA SER A 19 27.82 -12.07 7.38
C SER A 19 26.47 -11.45 7.75
N SER A 20 26.39 -10.77 8.89
CA SER A 20 25.18 -10.05 9.31
C SER A 20 24.83 -8.92 8.31
N LEU A 21 25.84 -8.18 7.87
CA LEU A 21 25.67 -7.09 6.90
C LEU A 21 25.13 -7.62 5.55
N ILE A 22 25.67 -8.73 5.05
CA ILE A 22 25.19 -9.39 3.82
C ILE A 22 23.73 -9.81 3.95
N VAL A 23 23.33 -10.40 5.08
CA VAL A 23 21.95 -10.83 5.31
C VAL A 23 20.99 -9.64 5.36
N VAL A 24 21.42 -8.51 5.93
CA VAL A 24 20.61 -7.27 6.00
C VAL A 24 20.41 -6.66 4.61
N THR A 25 21.47 -6.56 3.81
CA THR A 25 21.37 -6.00 2.44
C THR A 25 20.53 -6.88 1.53
N PHE A 26 20.70 -8.21 1.60
CA PHE A 26 19.96 -9.15 0.74
C PHE A 26 18.47 -9.22 1.08
N LYS A 27 18.11 -9.08 2.37
CA LYS A 27 16.69 -8.99 2.79
C LYS A 27 16.00 -7.74 2.24
N GLN A 28 16.71 -6.62 2.05
CA GLN A 28 16.13 -5.40 1.50
C GLN A 28 15.77 -5.60 0.02
N GLU A 29 16.69 -6.12 -0.77
CA GLU A 29 16.50 -6.31 -2.21
C GLU A 29 15.40 -7.35 -2.53
N LEU A 30 15.31 -8.42 -1.73
CA LEU A 30 14.22 -9.40 -1.81
C LEU A 30 12.84 -8.82 -1.44
N LYS A 31 12.79 -7.80 -0.59
CA LYS A 31 11.52 -7.16 -0.20
C LYS A 31 10.93 -6.33 -1.34
N ASP A 32 11.79 -5.77 -2.19
CA ASP A 32 11.39 -4.99 -3.38
C ASP A 32 11.01 -5.91 -4.56
N LEU A 33 11.48 -7.17 -4.56
CA LEU A 33 11.19 -8.19 -5.58
C LEU A 33 9.92 -9.02 -5.30
N ILE A 34 9.41 -9.01 -4.06
CA ILE A 34 8.13 -9.61 -3.70
C ILE A 34 7.10 -8.47 -3.57
N PRO A 35 6.30 -8.17 -4.61
CA PRO A 35 5.16 -7.26 -4.50
C PRO A 35 4.06 -7.96 -3.69
N GLY A 36 4.27 -8.08 -2.39
CA GLY A 36 3.43 -8.84 -1.47
C GLY A 36 3.33 -8.22 -0.08
N GLU A 37 3.83 -7.00 0.12
CA GLU A 37 3.34 -6.13 1.19
C GLU A 37 2.30 -5.22 0.54
N SER A 38 1.18 -5.84 0.15
CA SER A 38 -0.04 -5.13 -0.23
C SER A 38 -0.35 -4.13 0.88
N SER A 39 -0.05 -2.88 0.54
CA SER A 39 -0.87 -1.71 0.75
C SER A 39 -1.40 -1.45 2.16
N ARG A 40 -1.37 -0.18 2.53
CA ARG A 40 -1.91 0.38 3.77
C ARG A 40 -3.45 0.34 3.80
N VAL A 41 -4.07 -0.64 3.13
CA VAL A 41 -5.45 -1.04 3.35
C VAL A 41 -5.49 -1.42 4.82
N SER A 42 -6.19 -0.60 5.61
CA SER A 42 -6.10 -0.64 7.06
C SER A 42 -6.30 -2.08 7.57
N LYS A 43 -5.62 -2.45 8.66
CA LYS A 43 -5.84 -3.73 9.36
C LYS A 43 -7.31 -3.98 9.76
N ASP A 44 -8.16 -2.98 9.59
CA ASP A 44 -9.55 -2.93 9.99
C ASP A 44 -10.52 -3.36 8.87
N LEU A 45 -10.06 -3.53 7.62
CA LEU A 45 -10.90 -4.02 6.53
C LEU A 45 -10.89 -5.57 6.46
N PRO A 46 -12.03 -6.21 6.12
CA PRO A 46 -12.08 -7.64 5.85
C PRO A 46 -11.13 -8.06 4.72
N PRO A 47 -10.60 -9.30 4.73
CA PRO A 47 -9.64 -9.77 3.72
C PRO A 47 -10.19 -9.76 2.29
N GLU A 48 -11.51 -9.76 2.12
CA GLU A 48 -12.17 -9.64 0.81
C GLU A 48 -11.82 -8.33 0.09
N PHE A 49 -11.39 -7.29 0.82
CA PHE A 49 -10.97 -6.00 0.26
C PHE A 49 -9.55 -6.04 -0.34
N ASP A 50 -8.75 -7.07 -0.06
CA ASP A 50 -7.41 -7.24 -0.67
C ASP A 50 -7.49 -7.31 -2.21
N ARG A 51 -8.62 -7.78 -2.74
CA ARG A 51 -8.89 -7.80 -4.19
C ARG A 51 -8.78 -6.43 -4.85
N LEU A 52 -9.04 -5.34 -4.12
CA LEU A 52 -8.94 -3.98 -4.66
C LEU A 52 -7.48 -3.65 -4.98
N ALA A 53 -6.56 -4.02 -4.10
CA ALA A 53 -5.13 -3.85 -4.30
C ALA A 53 -4.62 -4.77 -5.42
N GLU A 54 -5.09 -6.02 -5.48
CA GLU A 54 -4.74 -6.95 -6.55
C GLU A 54 -5.16 -6.42 -7.92
N VAL A 55 -6.42 -5.98 -8.07
CA VAL A 55 -6.93 -5.43 -9.33
C VAL A 55 -6.20 -4.15 -9.71
N TRP A 56 -5.91 -3.26 -8.76
CA TRP A 56 -5.09 -2.08 -9.01
C TRP A 56 -3.71 -2.45 -9.59
N ASN A 57 -3.01 -3.40 -8.97
CA ASN A 57 -1.71 -3.86 -9.45
C ASN A 57 -1.80 -4.49 -10.85
N LEU A 58 -2.86 -5.26 -11.11
CA LEU A 58 -3.11 -5.85 -12.41
C LEU A 58 -3.31 -4.78 -13.48
N LEU A 59 -4.10 -3.75 -13.20
CA LEU A 59 -4.31 -2.62 -14.10
C LEU A 59 -2.99 -1.89 -14.40
N GLN A 60 -2.18 -1.62 -13.37
CA GLN A 60 -0.88 -0.97 -13.56
C GLN A 60 0.11 -1.82 -14.37
N LYS A 61 -0.05 -3.14 -14.39
CA LYS A 61 0.84 -4.05 -15.11
C LYS A 61 0.38 -4.33 -16.55
N GLU A 62 -0.91 -4.56 -16.75
CA GLU A 62 -1.45 -5.13 -17.98
C GLU A 62 -2.30 -4.14 -18.79
N HIS A 63 -2.75 -3.01 -18.21
CA HIS A 63 -3.54 -2.05 -18.98
C HIS A 63 -2.69 -1.33 -20.03
N VAL A 64 -3.23 -1.24 -21.25
CA VAL A 64 -2.55 -0.63 -22.40
C VAL A 64 -2.24 0.84 -22.11
N ASP A 65 -3.25 1.58 -21.60
CA ASP A 65 -3.14 3.00 -21.29
C ASP A 65 -3.03 3.26 -19.79
N ARG A 66 -2.24 2.44 -19.08
CA ARG A 66 -2.02 2.59 -17.62
C ARG A 66 -1.64 4.01 -17.17
N ALA A 67 -0.99 4.79 -18.04
CA ALA A 67 -0.57 6.16 -17.76
C ALA A 67 -1.73 7.16 -17.67
N THR A 68 -2.91 6.81 -18.21
CA THR A 68 -4.12 7.64 -18.13
C THR A 68 -5.02 7.24 -16.97
N ILE A 69 -4.65 6.22 -16.20
CA ILE A 69 -5.42 5.77 -15.05
C ILE A 69 -5.31 6.83 -13.94
N ASP A 70 -6.46 7.39 -13.58
CA ASP A 70 -6.61 8.24 -12.41
C ASP A 70 -7.05 7.41 -11.20
N ALA A 71 -6.19 7.34 -10.18
CA ALA A 71 -6.45 6.59 -8.97
C ALA A 71 -7.63 7.16 -8.16
N GLU A 72 -7.82 8.49 -8.19
CA GLU A 72 -8.91 9.15 -7.47
C GLU A 72 -10.25 8.75 -8.09
N VAL A 73 -10.37 8.82 -9.41
CA VAL A 73 -11.57 8.41 -10.15
C VAL A 73 -11.93 6.93 -9.89
N LEU A 74 -10.95 6.02 -9.92
CA LEU A 74 -11.19 4.61 -9.63
C LEU A 74 -11.57 4.37 -8.16
N SER A 75 -10.95 5.09 -7.23
CA SER A 75 -11.27 4.98 -5.81
C SER A 75 -12.70 5.46 -5.52
N GLU A 76 -13.14 6.58 -6.10
CA GLU A 76 -14.53 7.04 -6.02
C GLU A 76 -15.49 6.00 -6.62
N GLY A 77 -15.14 5.44 -7.78
CA GLY A 77 -15.94 4.40 -8.44
C GLY A 77 -16.10 3.16 -7.56
N ALA A 78 -15.02 2.73 -6.89
CA ALA A 78 -15.06 1.60 -5.96
C ALA A 78 -15.97 1.89 -4.75
N VAL A 79 -15.88 3.08 -4.15
CA VAL A 79 -16.75 3.49 -3.03
C VAL A 79 -18.22 3.56 -3.47
N LYS A 80 -18.50 4.15 -4.65
CA LYS A 80 -19.85 4.18 -5.24
C LYS A 80 -20.40 2.76 -5.45
N GLY A 81 -19.58 1.84 -5.96
CA GLY A 81 -19.95 0.43 -6.13
C GLY A 81 -20.32 -0.28 -4.82
N LEU A 82 -19.59 0.00 -3.73
CA LEU A 82 -19.91 -0.54 -2.40
C LEU A 82 -21.26 -0.05 -1.90
N LEU A 83 -21.57 1.24 -2.07
CA LEU A 83 -22.86 1.80 -1.65
C LEU A 83 -24.01 1.29 -2.52
N LEU A 84 -23.80 1.13 -3.84
CA LEU A 84 -24.79 0.54 -4.73
C LEU A 84 -25.14 -0.90 -4.32
N ALA A 85 -24.16 -1.68 -3.86
CA ALA A 85 -24.39 -3.04 -3.39
C ALA A 85 -25.24 -3.13 -2.11
N LEU A 86 -25.31 -2.04 -1.32
CA LEU A 86 -26.18 -1.96 -0.15
C LEU A 86 -27.67 -1.89 -0.54
N ASN A 87 -27.96 -1.45 -1.78
CA ASN A 87 -29.33 -1.23 -2.27
C ASN A 87 -30.16 -0.32 -1.34
N ASP A 88 -29.50 0.64 -0.70
CA ASP A 88 -30.11 1.67 0.14
C ASP A 88 -30.20 2.98 -0.65
N PRO A 89 -31.41 3.45 -1.02
CA PRO A 89 -31.58 4.67 -1.81
C PRO A 89 -31.13 5.94 -1.07
N TYR A 90 -30.91 5.88 0.25
CA TYR A 90 -30.43 7.00 1.05
C TYR A 90 -28.90 6.99 1.24
N ALA A 91 -28.23 5.89 0.87
CA ALA A 91 -26.79 5.79 0.93
C ALA A 91 -26.16 6.27 -0.38
N SER A 92 -25.44 7.39 -0.34
CA SER A 92 -24.73 7.93 -1.50
C SER A 92 -23.35 8.45 -1.12
N TYR A 93 -22.43 8.45 -2.09
CA TYR A 93 -21.10 9.01 -1.95
C TYR A 93 -21.07 10.40 -2.56
N LEU A 94 -20.65 11.38 -1.79
CA LEU A 94 -20.39 12.74 -2.23
C LEU A 94 -18.88 12.96 -2.28
N ASN A 95 -18.38 13.37 -3.44
CA ASN A 95 -17.00 13.84 -3.52
C ASN A 95 -16.86 15.23 -2.87
N SER A 96 -15.63 15.71 -2.72
CA SER A 96 -15.32 16.95 -2.00
C SER A 96 -16.09 18.17 -2.54
N GLU A 97 -16.20 18.31 -3.86
CA GLU A 97 -16.92 19.43 -4.47
C GLU A 97 -18.44 19.31 -4.27
N GLN A 98 -19.00 18.11 -4.47
CA GLN A 98 -20.42 17.84 -4.21
C GLN A 98 -20.78 18.14 -2.76
N PHE A 99 -19.98 17.63 -1.82
CA PHE A 99 -20.17 17.88 -0.40
C PHE A 99 -20.11 19.37 -0.06
N ARG A 100 -19.18 20.12 -0.67
CA ARG A 100 -19.05 21.56 -0.46
C ARG A 100 -20.27 22.32 -0.97
N MET A 101 -20.77 21.97 -2.16
CA MET A 101 -21.97 22.59 -2.74
C MET A 101 -23.21 22.27 -1.90
N GLU A 102 -23.42 21.01 -1.54
CA GLU A 102 -24.56 20.58 -0.75
C GLU A 102 -24.53 21.19 0.66
N SER A 103 -23.34 21.26 1.28
CA SER A 103 -23.14 21.94 2.57
C SER A 103 -23.41 23.45 2.51
N ALA A 104 -23.15 24.11 1.39
CA ALA A 104 -23.45 25.53 1.21
C ALA A 104 -24.96 25.77 1.08
N ASP A 105 -25.64 24.91 0.33
CA ASP A 105 -27.11 24.88 0.21
C ASP A 105 -27.78 24.70 1.58
N TYR A 106 -27.32 23.71 2.38
CA TYR A 106 -27.82 23.49 3.74
C TYR A 106 -27.58 24.66 4.70
N LYS A 107 -26.53 25.46 4.47
CA LYS A 107 -26.19 26.63 5.29
C LYS A 107 -26.87 27.92 4.80
N GLY A 108 -27.59 27.88 3.68
CA GLY A 108 -28.27 29.03 3.09
C GLY A 108 -27.30 30.10 2.57
N VAL A 109 -26.10 29.70 2.13
CA VAL A 109 -25.07 30.61 1.62
C VAL A 109 -25.02 30.44 0.11
N PHE A 110 -25.68 31.35 -0.62
CA PHE A 110 -25.63 31.44 -2.08
C PHE A 110 -24.94 32.74 -2.50
#